data_AF-A0A1F8PIM4-F1
#
_entry.id   AF-A0A1F8PIM4-F1
#
_cell.length_a   1.000
_cell.length_b   1.000
_cell.length_c   1.000
_cell.angle_alpha   90.00
_cell.angle_beta   90.00
_cell.angle_gamma   90.00
#
_symmetry.space_group_name_H-M   'P 1'
#
loop_
_entity.id
_entity.type
_entity.pdbx_description
1 polymer ?
#
loop_
_entity_poly.entity_id
_entity_poly.type
_entity_poly.pdbx_seq_one_letter_code
_entity_poly.pdbx_strand_id
1 'polypeptide(L)'
;MKNLLKVFLIIAGLVILAVVATILLIPWMDRWGATDAEIAATYPCDELVPNPAFAYNRVITIDATAEEIYLWIIQLGAERGGYYSYEWLETSVLRCPLTNAERIHVEWQDLQVGDEIKMCPDDFGPLPWEVAQLIPNQAMVLGHQDNGVWSDTWQFILIPQVDGSTRLVLRSRDTKTGGIWDVIRPGVFIMERGMLLGIKQRAES
;
A
#
# COMPACT_ATOMS: atom_id res chain seq x y z
N MET A 1 16.40 -35.03 26.61
CA MET A 1 15.10 -34.41 26.96
C MET A 1 15.23 -32.99 27.54
N LYS A 2 15.97 -32.77 28.65
CA LYS A 2 16.10 -31.42 29.26
C LYS A 2 16.71 -30.34 28.35
N ASN A 3 17.68 -30.69 27.49
CA ASN A 3 18.29 -29.73 26.56
C ASN A 3 17.33 -29.34 25.42
N LEU A 4 16.49 -30.27 24.97
CA LEU A 4 15.49 -30.02 23.93
C LEU A 4 14.39 -29.05 24.43
N LEU A 5 13.95 -29.23 25.68
CA LEU A 5 13.01 -28.33 26.34
C LEU A 5 13.58 -26.91 26.52
N LYS A 6 14.86 -26.77 26.89
CA LYS A 6 15.53 -25.47 27.01
C LYS A 6 15.60 -24.75 25.66
N VAL A 7 15.98 -25.45 24.59
CA VAL A 7 16.02 -24.89 23.23
C VAL A 7 14.62 -24.45 22.80
N PHE A 8 13.60 -25.28 23.04
CA PHE A 8 12.22 -24.93 22.74
C PHE A 8 11.76 -23.66 23.49
N LEU A 9 12.05 -23.55 24.79
CA LEU A 9 11.69 -22.38 25.58
C LEU A 9 12.42 -21.10 25.12
N ILE A 10 13.68 -21.21 24.70
CA ILE A 10 14.42 -20.08 24.12
C ILE A 10 13.79 -19.62 22.81
N ILE A 11 13.48 -20.56 21.91
CA ILE A 11 12.82 -20.24 20.63
C ILE A 11 11.46 -19.60 20.88
N ALA A 12 10.64 -20.17 21.77
CA ALA A 12 9.35 -19.59 22.13
C ALA A 12 9.50 -18.18 22.71
N GLY A 13 10.49 -17.95 23.58
CA GLY A 13 10.81 -16.63 24.12
C GLY A 13 11.20 -15.62 23.04
N LEU A 14 12.02 -16.03 22.07
CA LEU A 14 12.41 -15.17 20.94
C LEU A 14 11.22 -14.85 20.02
N VAL A 15 10.35 -15.82 19.74
CA VAL A 15 9.13 -15.59 18.95
C VAL A 15 8.20 -14.62 19.67
N ILE A 16 7.98 -14.79 20.98
CA ILE A 16 7.15 -13.87 21.77
C ILE A 16 7.77 -12.46 21.74
N LEU A 17 9.08 -12.35 21.94
CA LEU A 17 9.77 -11.06 21.89
C LEU A 17 9.62 -10.39 20.52
N ALA A 18 9.77 -11.14 19.43
CA ALA A 18 9.60 -10.62 18.08
C ALA A 18 8.16 -10.15 17.83
N VAL A 19 7.16 -10.91 18.27
CA VAL A 19 5.73 -10.53 18.17
C VAL A 19 5.46 -9.26 18.95
N VAL A 20 5.91 -9.18 20.20
CA VAL A 20 5.73 -7.99 21.05
C VAL A 20 6.42 -6.77 20.43
N ALA A 21 7.67 -6.91 20.00
CA ALA A 21 8.40 -5.81 19.34
C ALA A 21 7.68 -5.33 18.08
N THR A 22 7.14 -6.26 17.29
CA THR A 22 6.38 -5.94 16.08
C THR A 22 5.11 -5.15 16.41
N ILE A 23 4.33 -5.60 17.40
CA ILE A 23 3.13 -4.89 17.87
C ILE A 23 3.46 -3.46 18.31
N LEU A 24 4.55 -3.28 19.06
CA LEU A 24 5.00 -1.96 19.53
C LEU A 24 5.43 -1.04 18.40
N LEU A 25 5.84 -1.58 17.24
CA LEU A 25 6.24 -0.81 16.08
C LEU A 25 5.07 -0.45 15.15
N ILE A 26 3.89 -1.06 15.29
CA ILE A 26 2.73 -0.81 14.42
C ILE A 26 2.39 0.69 14.31
N PRO A 27 2.30 1.47 15.41
CA PRO A 27 1.99 2.89 15.31
C PRO A 27 3.01 3.70 14.50
N TRP A 28 4.28 3.27 14.51
CA TRP A 28 5.33 3.89 13.69
C TRP A 28 5.22 3.46 12.23
N MET A 29 4.95 2.17 11.96
CA MET A 29 4.72 1.66 10.60
C MET A 29 3.52 2.34 9.93
N ASP A 30 2.46 2.64 10.68
CA ASP A 30 1.26 3.32 10.20
C ASP A 30 1.47 4.81 9.91
N ARG A 31 2.58 5.39 10.36
CA ARG A 31 2.92 6.81 10.20
C ARG A 31 4.24 6.99 9.47
N TRP A 32 4.74 5.94 8.82
CA TRP A 32 6.09 5.91 8.29
C TRP A 32 6.31 7.04 7.27
N GLY A 33 7.22 7.95 7.60
CA GLY A 33 7.56 9.11 6.76
C GLY A 33 6.51 10.23 6.72
N ALA A 34 5.37 10.08 7.40
CA ALA A 34 4.32 11.08 7.50
C ALA A 34 4.61 12.13 8.59
N THR A 35 4.26 13.38 8.33
CA THR A 35 4.22 14.45 9.33
C THR A 35 2.87 14.50 10.04
N ASP A 36 2.80 15.12 11.22
CA ASP A 36 1.53 15.28 11.94
C ASP A 36 0.50 16.10 11.13
N ALA A 37 0.97 17.07 10.34
CA ALA A 37 0.12 17.85 9.44
C ALA A 37 -0.48 16.98 8.33
N GLU A 38 0.32 16.11 7.70
CA GLU A 38 -0.16 15.18 6.68
C GLU A 38 -1.11 14.12 7.26
N ILE A 39 -0.93 13.75 8.53
CA ILE A 39 -1.84 12.83 9.22
C ILE A 39 -3.18 13.50 9.50
N ALA A 40 -3.16 14.76 9.93
CA ALA A 40 -4.36 15.53 10.27
C ALA A 40 -5.09 16.10 9.04
N ALA A 41 -4.45 16.09 7.87
CA ALA A 41 -5.04 16.59 6.64
C ALA A 41 -6.25 15.76 6.18
N THR A 42 -7.16 16.43 5.48
CA THR A 42 -8.24 15.80 4.73
C THR A 42 -7.80 15.66 3.27
N TYR A 43 -7.95 14.47 2.72
CA TYR A 43 -7.59 14.17 1.33
C TYR A 43 -8.83 13.88 0.49
N PRO A 44 -8.72 13.93 -0.86
CA PRO A 44 -9.82 13.55 -1.74
C PRO A 44 -10.35 12.15 -1.38
N CYS A 45 -11.67 12.01 -1.40
CA CYS A 45 -12.37 10.75 -1.16
C CYS A 45 -12.28 10.21 0.28
N ASP A 46 -11.79 11.01 1.23
CA ASP A 46 -11.89 10.70 2.66
C ASP A 46 -13.35 10.52 3.13
N GLU A 47 -14.30 11.19 2.45
CA GLU A 47 -15.73 11.10 2.66
C GLU A 47 -16.35 9.76 2.25
N LEU A 48 -15.66 8.94 1.45
CA LEU A 48 -16.14 7.59 1.08
C LEU A 48 -16.15 6.66 2.31
N VAL A 49 -15.18 6.84 3.21
CA VAL A 49 -15.10 6.14 4.50
C VAL A 49 -15.01 7.17 5.61
N PRO A 50 -16.14 7.81 5.98
CA PRO A 50 -16.15 8.98 6.87
C PRO A 50 -15.80 8.61 8.32
N ASN A 51 -16.15 7.39 8.75
CA ASN A 51 -15.90 6.89 10.10
C ASN A 51 -15.04 5.61 10.05
N PRO A 52 -13.75 5.70 9.70
CA PRO A 52 -12.89 4.53 9.65
C PRO A 52 -12.64 4.00 11.07
N ALA A 53 -12.64 2.69 11.21
CA ALA A 53 -12.23 2.03 12.44
C ALA A 53 -10.70 2.05 12.59
N PHE A 54 -9.95 2.06 11.47
CA PHE A 54 -8.54 2.46 11.48
C PHE A 54 -8.16 3.25 10.23
N ALA A 55 -7.10 4.05 10.34
CA ALA A 55 -6.44 4.69 9.22
C ALA A 55 -4.91 4.73 9.42
N TYR A 56 -4.16 4.68 8.32
CA TYR A 56 -2.71 4.87 8.31
C TYR A 56 -2.29 5.78 7.17
N ASN A 57 -1.16 6.47 7.34
CA ASN A 57 -0.54 7.35 6.36
C ASN A 57 0.94 7.01 6.23
N ARG A 58 1.37 6.61 5.03
CA ARG A 58 2.77 6.31 4.71
C ARG A 58 3.19 7.28 3.61
N VAL A 59 4.25 8.04 3.86
CA VAL A 59 4.57 9.18 2.99
C VAL A 59 6.05 9.19 2.65
N ILE A 60 6.34 9.40 1.37
CA ILE A 60 7.70 9.60 0.87
C ILE A 60 7.77 10.88 0.03
N THR A 61 8.97 11.44 -0.06
CA THR A 61 9.28 12.50 -1.02
C THR A 61 9.93 11.88 -2.24
N ILE A 62 9.45 12.23 -3.43
CA ILE A 62 9.98 11.81 -4.72
C ILE A 62 10.45 13.07 -5.46
N ASP A 63 11.69 13.05 -5.95
CA ASP A 63 12.32 14.10 -6.75
C ASP A 63 11.84 14.02 -8.21
N ALA A 64 10.53 14.14 -8.38
CA ALA A 64 9.84 14.13 -9.65
C ALA A 64 8.52 14.92 -9.52
N THR A 65 8.00 15.37 -10.65
CA THR A 65 6.71 16.07 -10.69
C THR A 65 5.55 15.11 -10.41
N ALA A 66 4.42 15.66 -9.95
CA ALA A 66 3.22 14.87 -9.75
C ALA A 66 2.74 14.20 -11.06
N GLU A 67 2.95 14.85 -12.20
CA GLU A 67 2.63 14.32 -13.53
C GLU A 67 3.42 13.05 -13.84
N GLU A 68 4.73 13.05 -13.60
CA GLU A 68 5.60 11.88 -13.83
C GLU A 68 5.25 10.72 -12.90
N ILE A 69 4.97 11.02 -11.63
CA ILE A 69 4.59 10.00 -10.64
C ILE A 69 3.20 9.42 -10.96
N TYR A 70 2.29 10.25 -11.45
CA TYR A 70 0.91 9.85 -11.76
C TYR A 70 0.86 8.70 -12.77
N LEU A 71 1.73 8.74 -13.79
CA LEU A 71 1.83 7.69 -14.82
C LEU A 71 2.20 6.33 -14.20
N TRP A 72 3.06 6.32 -13.18
CA TRP A 72 3.46 5.10 -12.47
C TRP A 72 2.35 4.55 -11.58
N ILE A 73 1.61 5.40 -10.87
CA ILE A 73 0.52 4.91 -10.00
C ILE A 73 -0.66 4.37 -10.83
N ILE A 74 -0.99 4.98 -11.97
CA ILE A 74 -2.13 4.56 -12.80
C ILE A 74 -1.96 3.17 -13.38
N GLN A 75 -0.73 2.77 -13.69
CA GLN A 75 -0.46 1.44 -14.24
C GLN A 75 -0.22 0.37 -13.18
N LEU A 76 -0.44 0.66 -11.88
CA LEU A 76 -0.41 -0.35 -10.83
C LEU A 76 -1.42 -1.47 -11.13
N GLY A 77 -1.05 -2.70 -10.81
CA GLY A 77 -1.92 -3.86 -10.94
C GLY A 77 -1.21 -5.11 -11.44
N ALA A 78 -1.70 -6.26 -11.04
CA ALA A 78 -1.03 -7.53 -11.30
C ALA A 78 -0.94 -7.92 -12.78
N GLU A 79 -1.96 -7.56 -13.55
CA GLU A 79 -2.03 -7.78 -15.00
C GLU A 79 -1.55 -6.54 -15.78
N ARG A 80 -0.93 -5.58 -15.09
CA ARG A 80 -0.40 -4.32 -15.63
C ARG A 80 1.07 -4.14 -15.23
N GLY A 81 1.41 -3.04 -14.56
CA GLY A 81 2.77 -2.67 -14.20
C GLY A 81 3.33 -3.34 -12.95
N GLY A 82 2.56 -4.21 -12.29
CA GLY A 82 2.89 -4.75 -10.98
C GLY A 82 2.62 -3.76 -9.86
N TYR A 83 3.19 -4.02 -8.68
CA TYR A 83 3.12 -3.12 -7.51
C TYR A 83 4.48 -2.57 -7.10
N TYR A 84 5.51 -2.75 -7.93
CA TYR A 84 6.85 -2.20 -7.74
C TYR A 84 7.53 -2.59 -6.42
N SER A 85 7.07 -3.67 -5.79
CA SER A 85 7.55 -4.11 -4.48
C SER A 85 8.64 -5.18 -4.63
N TYR A 86 8.51 -6.32 -3.94
CA TYR A 86 9.49 -7.39 -3.92
C TYR A 86 9.07 -8.54 -4.85
N GLU A 87 9.35 -8.39 -6.14
CA GLU A 87 8.92 -9.35 -7.18
C GLU A 87 9.28 -10.81 -6.84
N TRP A 88 10.48 -11.04 -6.31
CA TRP A 88 10.92 -12.36 -5.89
C TRP A 88 10.07 -12.93 -4.74
N LEU A 89 9.70 -12.12 -3.76
CA LEU A 89 8.86 -12.53 -2.62
C LEU A 89 7.44 -12.83 -3.11
N GLU A 90 6.89 -11.94 -3.93
CA GLU A 90 5.55 -12.07 -4.51
C GLU A 90 5.45 -13.36 -5.35
N THR A 91 6.41 -13.57 -6.25
CA THR A 91 6.42 -14.72 -7.16
C THR A 91 6.77 -16.03 -6.45
N SER A 92 7.81 -16.03 -5.61
CA SER A 92 8.37 -17.29 -5.07
C SER A 92 7.71 -17.73 -3.76
N VAL A 93 7.22 -16.79 -2.95
CA VAL A 93 6.66 -17.09 -1.62
C VAL A 93 5.15 -16.95 -1.63
N LEU A 94 4.63 -15.84 -2.16
CA LEU A 94 3.18 -15.61 -2.22
C LEU A 94 2.53 -16.33 -3.40
N ARG A 95 3.32 -16.89 -4.33
CA ARG A 95 2.84 -17.56 -5.56
C ARG A 95 1.99 -16.63 -6.44
N CYS A 96 2.32 -15.35 -6.41
CA CYS A 96 1.74 -14.31 -7.24
C CYS A 96 2.80 -13.85 -8.24
N PRO A 97 2.80 -14.37 -9.48
CA PRO A 97 3.83 -14.10 -10.48
C PRO A 97 3.70 -12.69 -11.06
N LEU A 98 3.91 -11.68 -10.21
CA LEU A 98 3.94 -10.28 -10.59
C LEU A 98 5.20 -9.99 -11.41
N THR A 99 5.10 -9.08 -12.36
CA THR A 99 6.25 -8.56 -13.10
C THR A 99 6.19 -7.04 -13.03
N ASN A 100 7.24 -6.44 -12.47
CA ASN A 100 7.25 -4.99 -12.32
C ASN A 100 7.70 -4.32 -13.61
N ALA A 101 6.88 -3.41 -14.15
CA ALA A 101 7.24 -2.67 -15.34
C ALA A 101 8.43 -1.73 -15.09
N GLU A 102 9.29 -1.59 -16.09
CA GLU A 102 10.46 -0.70 -16.06
C GLU A 102 10.25 0.58 -16.87
N ARG A 103 9.09 0.73 -17.52
CA ARG A 103 8.71 1.91 -18.31
C ARG A 103 7.22 2.19 -18.20
N ILE A 104 6.82 3.36 -18.68
CA ILE A 104 5.41 3.69 -18.88
C ILE A 104 4.87 2.93 -20.10
N HIS A 105 3.69 2.36 -19.93
CA HIS A 105 2.94 1.65 -20.97
C HIS A 105 1.66 2.41 -21.28
N VAL A 106 1.51 2.85 -22.53
CA VAL A 106 0.39 3.70 -22.98
C VAL A 106 -0.94 2.95 -22.87
N GLU A 107 -0.91 1.63 -23.12
CA GLU A 107 -2.05 0.73 -23.02
C GLU A 107 -2.65 0.63 -21.61
N TRP A 108 -1.92 1.06 -20.57
CA TRP A 108 -2.38 1.01 -19.17
C TRP A 108 -2.78 2.38 -18.63
N GLN A 109 -2.66 3.45 -19.43
CA GLN A 109 -2.95 4.82 -18.96
C GLN A 109 -4.44 5.19 -19.04
N ASP A 110 -5.25 4.39 -19.73
CA ASP A 110 -6.70 4.64 -19.91
C ASP A 110 -7.54 3.97 -18.80
N LEU A 111 -7.08 4.05 -17.56
CA LEU A 111 -7.80 3.52 -16.39
C LEU A 111 -9.06 4.35 -16.12
N GLN A 112 -10.19 3.69 -15.89
CA GLN A 112 -11.48 4.33 -15.62
C GLN A 112 -11.96 4.09 -14.19
N VAL A 113 -12.83 4.98 -13.72
CA VAL A 113 -13.59 4.76 -12.48
C VAL A 113 -14.50 3.54 -12.66
N GLY A 114 -14.50 2.64 -11.67
CA GLY A 114 -15.19 1.35 -11.70
C GLY A 114 -14.37 0.18 -12.26
N ASP A 115 -13.18 0.43 -12.82
CA ASP A 115 -12.29 -0.66 -13.24
C ASP A 115 -11.74 -1.43 -12.04
N GLU A 116 -11.42 -2.70 -12.25
CA GLU A 116 -10.81 -3.56 -11.24
C GLU A 116 -9.28 -3.62 -11.38
N ILE A 117 -8.59 -3.59 -10.23
CA ILE A 117 -7.14 -3.75 -10.12
C ILE A 117 -6.85 -5.01 -9.31
N LYS A 118 -6.46 -6.08 -9.98
CA LYS A 118 -6.07 -7.31 -9.32
C LYS A 118 -4.79 -7.15 -8.51
N MET A 119 -4.76 -7.73 -7.32
CA MET A 119 -3.54 -7.81 -6.49
C MET A 119 -2.58 -8.90 -6.94
N CYS A 120 -3.08 -9.92 -7.63
CA CYS A 120 -2.32 -11.07 -8.09
C CYS A 120 -2.88 -11.55 -9.44
N PRO A 121 -2.06 -12.10 -10.34
CA PRO A 121 -2.55 -12.64 -11.61
C PRO A 121 -3.52 -13.81 -11.41
N ASP A 122 -4.38 -14.05 -12.40
CA ASP A 122 -5.45 -15.05 -12.35
C ASP A 122 -6.49 -14.77 -11.23
N ASP A 123 -7.32 -15.76 -10.89
CA ASP A 123 -8.28 -15.67 -9.77
C ASP A 123 -7.65 -16.07 -8.43
N PHE A 124 -6.32 -16.15 -8.37
CA PHE A 124 -5.58 -16.50 -7.19
C PHE A 124 -5.22 -15.24 -6.42
N GLY A 125 -5.99 -14.87 -5.39
CA GLY A 125 -5.62 -13.72 -4.55
C GLY A 125 -6.77 -13.13 -3.74
N PRO A 126 -6.51 -12.03 -3.02
CA PRO A 126 -7.54 -11.20 -2.42
C PRO A 126 -8.49 -10.64 -3.48
N LEU A 127 -9.62 -10.07 -3.03
CA LEU A 127 -10.54 -9.37 -3.92
C LEU A 127 -9.79 -8.26 -4.69
N PRO A 128 -10.11 -8.06 -5.97
CA PRO A 128 -9.60 -6.92 -6.73
C PRO A 128 -10.04 -5.61 -6.10
N TRP A 129 -9.17 -4.61 -6.19
CA TRP A 129 -9.51 -3.24 -5.83
C TRP A 129 -10.38 -2.62 -6.92
N GLU A 130 -11.45 -1.92 -6.55
CA GLU A 130 -12.23 -1.11 -7.48
C GLU A 130 -11.66 0.32 -7.53
N VAL A 131 -11.55 0.91 -8.72
CA VAL A 131 -11.18 2.32 -8.88
C VAL A 131 -12.35 3.20 -8.47
N ALA A 132 -12.28 3.78 -7.27
CA ALA A 132 -13.30 4.65 -6.73
C ALA A 132 -13.28 6.05 -7.36
N GLN A 133 -12.07 6.62 -7.55
CA GLN A 133 -11.90 7.96 -8.10
C GLN A 133 -10.50 8.12 -8.72
N LEU A 134 -10.45 8.82 -9.85
CA LEU A 134 -9.22 9.32 -10.44
C LEU A 134 -9.27 10.84 -10.50
N ILE A 135 -8.22 11.49 -10.01
CA ILE A 135 -8.01 12.94 -10.12
C ILE A 135 -6.66 13.14 -10.81
N PRO A 136 -6.64 13.56 -12.09
CA PRO A 136 -5.42 13.66 -12.87
C PRO A 136 -4.31 14.42 -12.14
N ASN A 137 -3.13 13.79 -12.07
CA ASN A 137 -1.92 14.32 -11.43
C ASN A 137 -2.06 14.67 -9.94
N GLN A 138 -3.11 14.20 -9.27
CA GLN A 138 -3.39 14.53 -7.87
C GLN A 138 -3.71 13.30 -7.03
N ALA A 139 -4.58 12.40 -7.52
CA ALA A 139 -4.97 11.24 -6.74
C ALA A 139 -5.43 10.05 -7.58
N MET A 140 -5.12 8.85 -7.09
CA MET A 140 -5.80 7.61 -7.46
C MET A 140 -6.36 7.00 -6.18
N VAL A 141 -7.67 6.79 -6.13
CA VAL A 141 -8.37 6.20 -4.99
C VAL A 141 -8.97 4.87 -5.41
N LEU A 142 -8.56 3.84 -4.68
CA LEU A 142 -9.04 2.48 -4.82
C LEU A 142 -9.83 2.09 -3.58
N GLY A 143 -10.71 1.10 -3.66
CA GLY A 143 -11.45 0.63 -2.49
C GLY A 143 -12.21 -0.66 -2.74
N HIS A 144 -12.95 -1.10 -1.73
CA HIS A 144 -13.99 -2.11 -1.88
C HIS A 144 -15.32 -1.60 -1.37
N GLN A 145 -16.40 -2.15 -1.92
CA GLN A 145 -17.77 -1.84 -1.52
C GLN A 145 -18.45 -3.05 -0.87
N ASP A 146 -19.11 -2.82 0.25
CA ASP A 146 -20.05 -3.75 0.87
C ASP A 146 -21.48 -3.26 0.60
N ASN A 147 -22.24 -3.97 -0.23
CA ASN A 147 -23.62 -3.60 -0.61
C ASN A 147 -23.77 -2.17 -1.19
N GLY A 148 -22.82 -1.74 -2.02
CA GLY A 148 -22.84 -0.41 -2.64
C GLY A 148 -22.37 0.74 -1.73
N VAL A 149 -21.76 0.41 -0.59
CA VAL A 149 -21.15 1.38 0.33
C VAL A 149 -19.67 1.04 0.49
N TRP A 150 -18.78 2.03 0.31
CA TRP A 150 -17.35 1.83 0.48
C TRP A 150 -17.00 1.36 1.90
N SER A 151 -16.41 0.17 2.01
CA SER A 151 -15.95 -0.41 3.29
C SER A 151 -14.54 0.03 3.64
N ASP A 152 -13.73 0.28 2.62
CA ASP A 152 -12.33 0.65 2.75
C ASP A 152 -11.86 1.41 1.50
N THR A 153 -10.81 2.21 1.69
CA THR A 153 -10.12 2.94 0.62
C THR A 153 -8.61 2.82 0.77
N TRP A 154 -7.92 2.84 -0.37
CA TRP A 154 -6.48 2.89 -0.53
C TRP A 154 -6.16 4.01 -1.53
N GLN A 155 -5.57 5.08 -1.01
CA GLN A 155 -5.47 6.37 -1.70
C GLN A 155 -4.00 6.69 -1.94
N PHE A 156 -3.66 7.00 -3.18
CA PHE A 156 -2.37 7.53 -3.60
C PHE A 156 -2.56 9.01 -3.90
N ILE A 157 -2.06 9.89 -3.04
CA ILE A 157 -2.22 11.35 -3.17
C ILE A 157 -0.88 11.99 -3.45
N LEU A 158 -0.84 12.88 -4.43
CA LEU A 158 0.33 13.62 -4.87
C LEU A 158 0.21 15.07 -4.43
N ILE A 159 1.16 15.53 -3.62
CA ILE A 159 1.21 16.91 -3.13
C ILE A 159 2.51 17.55 -3.65
N PRO A 160 2.43 18.34 -4.74
CA PRO A 160 3.58 19.06 -5.27
C PRO A 160 4.20 19.99 -4.22
N GLN A 161 5.53 20.07 -4.20
CA GLN A 161 6.31 20.93 -3.33
C GLN A 161 6.91 22.10 -4.11
N VAL A 162 7.32 23.14 -3.38
CA VAL A 162 7.89 24.37 -3.97
C VAL A 162 9.24 24.12 -4.66
N ASP A 163 9.99 23.11 -4.21
CA ASP A 163 11.28 22.71 -4.78
C ASP A 163 11.18 21.84 -6.04
N GLY A 164 9.95 21.54 -6.50
CA GLY A 164 9.69 20.69 -7.65
C GLY A 164 9.53 19.20 -7.31
N SER A 165 9.86 18.79 -6.09
CA SER A 165 9.59 17.44 -5.60
C SER A 165 8.09 17.24 -5.31
N THR A 166 7.68 15.99 -5.10
CA THR A 166 6.31 15.65 -4.74
C THR A 166 6.28 14.78 -3.51
N ARG A 167 5.38 15.09 -2.57
CA ARG A 167 5.03 14.18 -1.47
C ARG A 167 3.98 13.20 -1.98
N LEU A 168 4.34 11.92 -2.02
CA LEU A 168 3.41 10.83 -2.30
C LEU A 168 2.90 10.29 -0.97
N VAL A 169 1.62 10.54 -0.68
CA VAL A 169 0.90 10.07 0.49
C VAL A 169 0.12 8.82 0.11
N LEU A 170 0.44 7.70 0.74
CA LEU A 170 -0.37 6.50 0.74
C LEU A 170 -1.24 6.50 1.98
N ARG A 171 -2.55 6.65 1.80
CA ARG A 171 -3.52 6.67 2.90
C ARG A 171 -4.47 5.50 2.75
N SER A 172 -4.69 4.78 3.84
CA SER A 172 -5.76 3.79 3.91
C SER A 172 -6.73 4.11 5.02
N ARG A 173 -8.01 3.85 4.77
CA ARG A 173 -9.12 4.02 5.70
C ARG A 173 -10.02 2.81 5.56
N ASP A 174 -10.37 2.18 6.66
CA ASP A 174 -11.17 0.96 6.66
C ASP A 174 -12.14 0.96 7.84
N THR A 175 -13.37 0.53 7.60
CA THR A 175 -14.44 0.40 8.60
C THR A 175 -14.31 -0.85 9.48
N LYS A 176 -13.50 -1.84 9.06
CA LYS A 176 -13.30 -3.11 9.75
C LYS A 176 -12.01 -3.04 10.59
N THR A 177 -12.06 -3.55 11.81
CA THR A 177 -10.87 -3.71 12.69
C THR A 177 -10.83 -5.10 13.31
N GLY A 178 -9.63 -5.53 13.70
CA GLY A 178 -9.38 -6.77 14.43
C GLY A 178 -9.20 -8.00 13.54
N GLY A 179 -8.93 -9.13 14.20
CA GLY A 179 -8.77 -10.44 13.54
C GLY A 179 -7.41 -10.60 12.86
N ILE A 180 -7.41 -11.19 11.67
CA ILE A 180 -6.17 -11.48 10.92
C ILE A 180 -5.43 -10.20 10.49
N TRP A 181 -6.14 -9.05 10.42
CA TRP A 181 -5.56 -7.77 10.03
C TRP A 181 -4.40 -7.32 10.92
N ASP A 182 -4.56 -7.45 12.24
CA ASP A 182 -3.51 -7.08 13.20
C ASP A 182 -2.26 -7.95 13.06
N VAL A 183 -2.43 -9.17 12.56
CA VAL A 183 -1.34 -10.10 12.29
C VAL A 183 -0.63 -9.77 10.98
N ILE A 184 -1.37 -9.34 9.95
CA ILE A 184 -0.79 -9.10 8.61
C ILE A 184 -0.29 -7.67 8.40
N ARG A 185 -0.71 -6.70 9.23
CA ARG A 185 -0.30 -5.28 9.20
C ARG A 185 1.21 -5.05 9.00
N PRO A 186 2.11 -5.75 9.71
CA PRO A 186 3.56 -5.60 9.49
C PRO A 186 4.00 -6.07 8.10
N GLY A 187 3.39 -7.12 7.58
CA GLY A 187 3.61 -7.59 6.20
C GLY A 187 3.12 -6.56 5.18
N VAL A 188 1.92 -6.02 5.37
CA VAL A 188 1.37 -4.93 4.54
C VAL A 188 2.32 -3.73 4.53
N PHE A 189 2.86 -3.34 5.69
CA PHE A 189 3.87 -2.28 5.77
C PHE A 189 5.10 -2.55 4.92
N ILE A 190 5.66 -3.77 5.01
CA ILE A 190 6.84 -4.14 4.23
C ILE A 190 6.54 -4.01 2.74
N MET A 191 5.43 -4.60 2.27
CA MET A 191 5.02 -4.57 0.87
C MET A 191 4.80 -3.14 0.36
N GLU A 192 4.03 -2.33 1.08
CA GLU A 192 3.74 -0.95 0.68
C GLU A 192 4.97 -0.05 0.74
N ARG A 193 5.86 -0.26 1.72
CA ARG A 193 7.14 0.44 1.76
C ARG A 193 7.98 0.09 0.52
N GLY A 194 7.99 -1.19 0.12
CA GLY A 194 8.62 -1.65 -1.12
C GLY A 194 8.04 -0.93 -2.33
N MET A 195 6.71 -0.95 -2.47
CA MET A 195 5.98 -0.27 -3.55
C MET A 195 6.31 1.21 -3.64
N LEU A 196 6.22 1.95 -2.53
CA LEU A 196 6.51 3.38 -2.49
C LEU A 196 7.94 3.68 -2.95
N LEU A 197 8.91 2.92 -2.47
CA LEU A 197 10.31 3.07 -2.90
C LEU A 197 10.52 2.65 -4.36
N GLY A 198 9.79 1.65 -4.84
CA GLY A 198 9.82 1.22 -6.24
C GLY A 198 9.21 2.25 -7.20
N ILE A 199 8.15 2.96 -6.78
CA ILE A 199 7.59 4.11 -7.50
C ILE A 199 8.63 5.23 -7.55
N LYS A 200 9.23 5.57 -6.39
CA LYS A 200 10.29 6.60 -6.31
C LYS A 200 11.43 6.32 -7.28
N GLN A 201 11.97 5.09 -7.26
CA GLN A 201 13.07 4.71 -8.13
C GLN A 201 12.77 4.92 -9.62
N ARG A 202 11.53 4.68 -10.04
CA ARG A 202 11.09 4.77 -11.44
C ARG A 202 10.72 6.18 -11.88
N ALA A 203 10.22 6.99 -10.96
CA ALA A 203 9.89 8.38 -11.22
C ALA A 203 11.15 9.27 -11.27
N GLU A 204 12.22 8.89 -10.58
CA GLU A 204 13.49 9.65 -10.52
C GLU A 204 14.53 9.24 -11.57
N SER A 205 14.24 8.21 -12.38
CA SER A 205 15.17 7.63 -13.36
C SER A 205 15.16 8.31 -14.72
#